data_AF-A0ABD2XK22-F1
#
_entry.id   AF-A0ABD2XK22-F1
#
_cell.length_a   1.000
_cell.length_b   1.000
_cell.length_c   1.000
_cell.angle_alpha   90.00
_cell.angle_beta   90.00
_cell.angle_gamma   90.00
#
_symmetry.space_group_name_H-M   'P 1'
#
loop_
_entity.id
_entity.type
_entity.pdbx_description
1 polymer ?
#
loop_
_entity_poly.entity_id
_entity_poly.type
_entity_poly.pdbx_seq_one_letter_code
_entity_poly.pdbx_strand_id
1 'polypeptide(L)'
;MAENDQSCLRKLTLVREQANWEIEAERRQLFHEVLSLVTNWTGRLPNLRDIFRTEEIDFLLSCAADPDDEELEEESEEFIEFVISAGYKDEPDLDEEGKPLLRRNTPINQNITQSSYSASVFFRKLFQIYDRFDVNYVGEDGYTHFHAACELNLVEIVEKFLELGQDPNCQSYCLPPLHLATLARSQVRRDLIGMLLRNGANPNMAGKDGMTPLHVIWQNNCCRLLSLETFLISCKDVGRAVQVDARDHLGRTPLQCAVAYVSPYCVDLLLDNGADLSQFTFPTVSHCEENLHYHENVIPWDGISLVIGGLEKRGYKLDENAYLTIRALFIKYKLLSYASSTSLHQSLRDEEFVRDTKKLMWNSSLSFYDLIQLSPKEAAKVFTFTDYVRFTDSEEYFRQRTGLFCDEHLCAIVSRRFIPSRWAVYPFWDLIHYRLPIECCEMILEHLSSQDLVNIMVATGNQDW
;
A
#
# COMPACT_ATOMS: atom_id res chain seq x y z
N MET A 1 18.54 -28.69 37.76
CA MET A 1 19.04 -27.97 38.96
C MET A 1 18.39 -26.60 38.91
N ALA A 2 17.41 -26.33 39.77
CA ALA A 2 16.83 -24.99 39.87
C ALA A 2 17.91 -24.05 40.42
N GLU A 3 18.35 -23.07 39.64
CA GLU A 3 19.08 -21.95 40.22
C GLU A 3 18.15 -21.31 41.25
N ASN A 4 18.63 -21.19 42.49
CA ASN A 4 17.87 -20.53 43.56
C ASN A 4 17.47 -19.13 43.07
N ASP A 5 16.20 -18.73 43.18
CA ASP A 5 15.64 -17.44 42.73
C ASP A 5 16.55 -16.24 43.04
N GLN A 6 17.25 -16.30 44.18
CA GLN A 6 18.17 -15.27 44.66
C GLN A 6 19.48 -15.16 43.84
N SER A 7 19.83 -16.18 43.06
CA SER A 7 20.97 -16.24 42.15
C SER A 7 20.68 -15.51 40.84
N CYS A 8 19.54 -15.80 40.19
CA CYS A 8 19.13 -15.13 38.95
C CYS A 8 18.95 -13.62 39.18
N LEU A 9 18.31 -13.23 40.30
CA LEU A 9 18.17 -11.83 40.68
C LEU A 9 19.52 -11.12 40.85
N ARG A 10 20.48 -11.75 41.55
CA ARG A 10 21.83 -11.17 41.71
C ARG A 10 22.56 -11.03 40.39
N LYS A 11 22.44 -12.01 39.49
CA LYS A 11 23.03 -11.94 38.14
C LYS A 11 22.43 -10.77 37.35
N LEU A 12 21.11 -10.61 37.36
CA LEU A 12 20.42 -9.52 36.67
C LEU A 12 20.87 -8.14 37.18
N THR A 13 20.96 -7.97 38.51
CA THR A 13 21.47 -6.72 39.10
C THR A 13 22.93 -6.46 38.72
N LEU A 14 23.79 -7.48 38.74
CA LEU A 14 25.20 -7.35 38.40
C LEU A 14 25.39 -6.95 36.93
N VAL A 15 24.66 -7.60 36.03
CA VAL A 15 24.68 -7.32 34.58
C VAL A 15 24.27 -5.87 34.31
N ARG A 16 23.21 -5.38 34.98
CA ARG A 16 22.80 -3.97 34.92
C ARG A 16 23.86 -3.00 35.46
N GLU A 17 24.54 -3.32 36.56
CA GLU A 17 25.57 -2.47 37.17
C GLU A 17 26.87 -2.39 36.35
N GLN A 18 27.19 -3.44 35.59
CA GLN A 18 28.41 -3.51 34.76
C GLN A 18 28.25 -2.81 33.41
N ALA A 19 27.01 -2.57 32.96
CA ALA A 19 26.74 -1.99 31.66
C ALA A 19 27.05 -0.49 31.60
N ASN A 20 27.69 -0.07 30.50
CA ASN A 20 27.83 1.35 30.17
C ASN A 20 26.64 1.83 29.34
N TRP A 21 25.73 2.54 29.99
CA TRP A 21 24.53 3.09 29.36
C TRP A 21 24.78 4.27 28.40
N GLU A 22 26.01 4.80 28.35
CA GLU A 22 26.37 5.86 27.40
C GLU A 22 26.76 5.31 26.01
N ILE A 23 27.09 4.02 25.91
CA ILE A 23 27.56 3.39 24.66
C ILE A 23 26.46 2.49 24.10
N GLU A 24 25.95 2.79 22.91
CA GLU A 24 24.84 2.03 22.28
C GLU A 24 25.16 0.54 22.06
N ALA A 25 26.37 0.22 21.58
CA ALA A 25 26.78 -1.16 21.36
C ALA A 25 26.79 -1.98 22.67
N GLU A 26 27.24 -1.37 23.78
CA GLU A 26 27.24 -2.03 25.09
C GLU A 26 25.82 -2.18 25.65
N ARG A 27 24.93 -1.22 25.40
CA ARG A 27 23.51 -1.35 25.74
C ARG A 27 22.81 -2.47 24.96
N ARG A 28 23.11 -2.63 23.66
CA ARG A 28 22.59 -3.76 22.87
C ARG A 28 23.15 -5.10 23.37
N GLN A 29 24.45 -5.16 23.73
CA GLN A 29 25.01 -6.36 24.35
C GLN A 29 24.32 -6.71 25.68
N LEU A 30 24.10 -5.71 26.54
CA LEU A 30 23.35 -5.87 27.78
C LEU A 30 21.96 -6.49 27.53
N PHE A 31 21.25 -6.03 26.50
CA PHE A 31 19.94 -6.57 26.17
C PHE A 31 20.00 -8.09 25.93
N HIS A 32 20.95 -8.59 25.14
CA HIS A 32 21.11 -10.03 24.93
C HIS A 32 21.44 -10.81 26.21
N GLU A 33 22.25 -10.23 27.11
CA GLU A 33 22.56 -10.86 28.41
C GLU A 33 21.32 -10.92 29.32
N VAL A 34 20.52 -9.85 29.35
CA VAL A 34 19.23 -9.81 30.06
C VAL A 34 18.25 -10.81 29.48
N LEU A 35 18.14 -10.88 28.15
CA LEU A 35 17.29 -11.81 27.42
C LEU A 35 17.60 -13.26 27.82
N SER A 36 18.88 -13.65 27.80
CA SER A 36 19.33 -14.99 28.19
C SER A 36 19.02 -15.35 29.65
N LEU A 37 19.06 -14.37 30.55
CA LEU A 37 18.70 -14.57 31.96
C LEU A 37 17.18 -14.72 32.14
N VAL A 38 16.39 -13.97 31.36
CA VAL A 38 14.93 -13.96 31.43
C VAL A 38 14.33 -15.24 30.85
N THR A 39 14.81 -15.71 29.69
CA THR A 39 14.36 -16.96 29.05
C THR A 39 14.59 -18.18 29.93
N ASN A 40 15.62 -18.14 30.79
CA ASN A 40 15.93 -19.20 31.75
C ASN A 40 15.45 -18.90 33.17
N TRP A 41 14.58 -17.91 33.37
CA TRP A 41 14.17 -17.49 34.72
C TRP A 41 13.34 -18.58 35.40
N THR A 42 13.84 -19.06 36.54
CA THR A 42 13.11 -19.98 37.40
C THR A 42 12.93 -19.34 38.76
N GLY A 43 11.69 -19.20 39.23
CA GLY A 43 11.40 -18.66 40.55
C GLY A 43 10.38 -17.53 40.59
N ARG A 44 10.33 -16.82 41.73
CA ARG A 44 9.50 -15.63 41.90
C ARG A 44 10.01 -14.49 41.01
N LEU A 45 9.09 -13.84 40.30
CA LEU A 45 9.41 -12.69 39.46
C LEU A 45 9.82 -11.47 40.31
N PRO A 46 10.84 -10.72 39.87
CA PRO A 46 11.31 -9.54 40.60
C PRO A 46 10.41 -8.34 40.36
N ASN A 47 10.47 -7.36 41.25
CA ASN A 47 9.96 -6.02 40.94
C ASN A 47 11.03 -5.29 40.12
N LEU A 48 10.76 -5.08 38.83
CA LEU A 48 11.75 -4.51 37.91
C LEU A 48 12.19 -3.09 38.28
N ARG A 49 11.35 -2.31 38.97
CA ARG A 49 11.71 -0.96 39.42
C ARG A 49 12.74 -0.93 40.55
N ASP A 50 12.93 -2.05 41.25
CA ASP A 50 13.99 -2.16 42.25
C ASP A 50 15.37 -2.37 41.59
N ILE A 51 15.41 -2.63 40.28
CA ILE A 51 16.61 -3.02 39.53
C ILE A 51 16.95 -2.00 38.45
N PHE A 52 15.96 -1.62 37.64
CA PHE A 52 16.12 -0.77 36.47
C PHE A 52 15.41 0.57 36.64
N ARG A 53 15.98 1.62 36.05
CA ARG A 53 15.29 2.91 35.88
C ARG A 53 14.24 2.80 34.77
N THR A 54 13.28 3.72 34.75
CA THR A 54 12.23 3.77 33.74
C THR A 54 12.79 3.84 32.33
N GLU A 55 13.79 4.68 32.09
CA GLU A 55 14.42 4.86 30.78
C GLU A 55 15.25 3.64 30.36
N GLU A 56 15.78 2.89 31.33
CA GLU A 56 16.49 1.62 31.10
C GLU A 56 15.51 0.53 30.66
N ILE A 57 14.31 0.48 31.26
CA ILE A 57 13.24 -0.45 30.87
C ILE A 57 12.69 -0.08 29.49
N ASP A 58 12.43 1.21 29.23
CA ASP A 58 12.03 1.69 27.91
C ASP A 58 13.04 1.26 26.85
N PHE A 59 14.34 1.42 27.11
CA PHE A 59 15.39 0.99 26.19
C PHE A 59 15.34 -0.52 25.92
N LEU A 60 15.27 -1.36 26.97
CA LEU A 60 15.24 -2.82 26.80
C LEU A 60 13.99 -3.29 26.05
N LEU A 61 12.84 -2.68 26.31
CA LEU A 61 11.60 -2.94 25.58
C LEU A 61 11.68 -2.45 24.13
N SER A 62 12.36 -1.34 23.87
CA SER A 62 12.61 -0.85 22.50
C SER A 62 13.50 -1.82 21.73
N CYS A 63 14.53 -2.41 22.34
CA CYS A 63 15.32 -3.47 21.72
C CYS A 63 14.47 -4.71 21.40
N ALA A 64 13.62 -5.15 22.33
CA ALA A 64 12.73 -6.29 22.12
C ALA A 64 11.64 -6.04 21.05
N ALA A 65 11.37 -4.78 20.73
CA ALA A 65 10.41 -4.38 19.71
C ALA A 65 11.09 -3.90 18.41
N ASP A 66 12.40 -4.11 18.25
CA ASP A 66 13.16 -3.77 17.04
C ASP A 66 12.81 -4.76 15.91
N PRO A 67 12.16 -4.32 14.82
CA PRO A 67 11.75 -5.20 13.74
C PRO A 67 12.92 -5.73 12.89
N ASP A 68 14.12 -5.14 13.01
CA ASP A 68 15.29 -5.53 12.22
C ASP A 68 16.06 -6.73 12.83
N ASP A 69 15.67 -7.20 14.02
CA ASP A 69 16.29 -8.34 14.73
C ASP A 69 15.41 -9.60 14.67
N GLU A 70 15.13 -10.07 13.44
CA GLU A 70 14.27 -11.25 13.18
C GLU A 70 14.83 -12.55 13.79
N GLU A 71 16.12 -12.60 14.15
CA GLU A 71 16.76 -13.80 14.73
C GLU A 71 16.33 -14.08 16.18
N LEU A 72 15.75 -13.08 16.88
CA LEU A 72 15.42 -13.15 18.31
C LEU A 72 13.94 -12.87 18.59
N GLU A 73 13.05 -13.12 17.63
CA GLU A 73 11.63 -12.81 17.75
C GLU A 73 10.97 -13.52 18.95
N GLU A 74 11.23 -14.82 19.12
CA GLU A 74 10.67 -15.62 20.23
C GLU A 74 11.18 -15.13 21.58
N GLU A 75 12.49 -14.95 21.75
CA GLU A 75 13.08 -14.51 23.01
C GLU A 75 12.69 -13.07 23.36
N SER A 76 12.52 -12.20 22.36
CA SER A 76 12.05 -10.82 22.55
C SER A 76 10.59 -10.79 23.01
N GLU A 77 9.76 -11.68 22.48
CA GLU A 77 8.38 -11.85 22.95
C GLU A 77 8.34 -12.34 24.40
N GLU A 78 9.16 -13.34 24.75
CA GLU A 78 9.30 -13.85 26.12
C GLU A 78 9.76 -12.75 27.09
N PHE A 79 10.65 -11.85 26.67
CA PHE A 79 11.09 -10.73 27.50
C PHE A 79 9.94 -9.77 27.82
N ILE A 80 9.13 -9.39 26.83
CA ILE A 80 7.98 -8.52 27.07
C ILE A 80 6.95 -9.21 27.97
N GLU A 81 6.72 -10.51 27.78
CA GLU A 81 5.84 -11.31 28.67
C GLU A 81 6.37 -11.38 30.10
N PHE A 82 7.68 -11.50 30.28
CA PHE A 82 8.32 -11.47 31.59
C PHE A 82 8.09 -10.13 32.28
N VAL A 83 8.25 -9.02 31.57
CA VAL A 83 7.99 -7.66 32.11
C VAL A 83 6.53 -7.51 32.54
N ILE A 84 5.59 -7.96 31.72
CA ILE A 84 4.15 -7.97 32.05
C ILE A 84 3.86 -8.84 33.26
N SER A 85 4.41 -10.06 33.28
CA SER A 85 4.19 -11.05 34.35
C SER A 85 4.80 -10.61 35.68
N ALA A 86 5.89 -9.86 35.63
CA ALA A 86 6.50 -9.21 36.80
C ALA A 86 5.61 -8.10 37.39
N GLY A 87 4.53 -7.73 36.69
CA GLY A 87 3.59 -6.70 37.10
C GLY A 87 4.09 -5.28 36.86
N TYR A 88 5.11 -5.11 36.01
CA TYR A 88 5.58 -3.78 35.65
C TYR A 88 4.52 -3.05 34.82
N LYS A 89 4.30 -1.79 35.19
CA LYS A 89 3.42 -0.86 34.50
C LYS A 89 4.14 0.46 34.33
N ASP A 90 3.85 1.14 33.24
CA ASP A 90 4.32 2.50 33.07
C ASP A 90 3.71 3.44 34.11
N GLU A 91 4.54 4.33 34.64
CA GLU A 91 4.09 5.45 35.47
C GLU A 91 4.60 6.74 34.83
N PRO A 92 3.71 7.64 34.39
CA PRO A 92 4.12 8.90 33.80
C PRO A 92 4.78 9.79 34.84
N ASP A 93 5.87 10.45 34.43
CA ASP A 93 6.37 11.60 35.16
C ASP A 93 5.30 12.69 35.17
N LEU A 94 5.19 13.40 36.30
CA LEU A 94 4.19 14.44 36.49
C LEU A 94 4.84 15.83 36.54
N ASP A 95 4.14 16.84 36.01
CA ASP A 95 4.50 18.25 36.19
C ASP A 95 4.18 18.75 37.60
N GLU A 96 4.46 20.04 37.87
CA GLU A 96 4.21 20.67 39.18
C GLU A 96 2.70 20.69 39.53
N GLU A 97 1.82 20.63 38.52
CA GLU A 97 0.38 20.54 38.65
C GLU A 97 -0.15 19.11 38.77
N GLY A 98 0.73 18.10 38.72
CA GLY A 98 0.38 16.69 38.82
C GLY A 98 -0.15 16.08 37.52
N LYS A 99 0.07 16.71 36.36
CA LYS A 99 -0.33 16.19 35.05
C LYS A 99 0.80 15.41 34.39
N PRO A 100 0.48 14.34 33.63
CA PRO A 100 1.47 13.57 32.89
C PRO A 100 2.30 14.40 31.91
N LEU A 101 3.62 14.26 31.97
CA LEU A 101 4.55 14.76 30.97
C LEU A 101 4.46 13.88 29.71
N LEU A 102 4.00 14.47 28.61
CA LEU A 102 3.71 13.71 27.39
C LEU A 102 4.94 13.48 26.50
N ARG A 103 6.04 14.22 26.68
CA ARG A 103 7.25 14.04 25.85
C ARG A 103 8.11 12.93 26.41
N ARG A 104 8.05 11.75 25.78
CA ARG A 104 8.86 10.58 26.14
C ARG A 104 8.97 9.65 24.94
N ASN A 105 10.21 9.26 24.64
CA ASN A 105 10.47 8.20 23.69
C ASN A 105 10.20 6.86 24.38
N THR A 106 9.23 6.12 23.87
CA THR A 106 8.81 4.83 24.38
C THR A 106 8.93 3.79 23.26
N PRO A 107 8.98 2.49 23.58
CA PRO A 107 8.97 1.42 22.58
C PRO A 107 7.83 1.54 21.56
N ILE A 108 6.67 2.07 21.98
CA ILE A 108 5.49 2.23 21.14
C ILE A 108 5.66 3.35 20.09
N ASN A 109 6.41 4.42 20.38
CA ASN A 109 6.56 5.56 19.45
C ASN A 109 7.91 5.62 18.72
N GLN A 110 8.90 4.80 19.11
CA GLN A 110 10.20 4.75 18.42
C GLN A 110 10.28 3.74 17.27
N ASN A 111 9.53 2.63 17.32
CA ASN A 111 9.84 1.44 16.51
C ASN A 111 8.84 1.13 15.38
N ILE A 112 8.00 2.08 14.96
CA ILE A 112 7.07 1.84 13.84
C ILE A 112 7.71 2.32 12.54
N THR A 113 8.69 1.56 12.05
CA THR A 113 9.25 1.80 10.72
C THR A 113 8.96 0.67 9.73
N GLN A 114 8.59 -0.54 10.16
CA GLN A 114 8.21 -1.62 9.22
C GLN A 114 7.12 -2.53 9.81
N SER A 115 5.94 -2.54 9.17
CA SER A 115 4.83 -3.38 9.58
C SER A 115 4.97 -4.79 9.02
N SER A 116 5.68 -5.67 9.74
CA SER A 116 5.41 -7.10 9.65
C SER A 116 4.06 -7.40 10.33
N TYR A 117 3.41 -8.52 9.99
CA TYR A 117 2.20 -8.97 10.67
C TYR A 117 2.43 -9.19 12.18
N SER A 118 3.67 -9.57 12.54
CA SER A 118 4.10 -9.82 13.90
C SER A 118 4.11 -8.58 14.79
N ALA A 119 4.41 -7.40 14.22
CA ALA A 119 4.41 -6.13 14.94
C ALA A 119 3.08 -5.88 15.70
N SER A 120 1.94 -6.32 15.19
CA SER A 120 0.66 -6.11 15.87
C SER A 120 0.54 -6.86 17.21
N VAL A 121 1.16 -8.04 17.34
CA VAL A 121 1.16 -8.86 18.58
C VAL A 121 2.05 -8.22 19.63
N PHE A 122 3.28 -7.86 19.25
CA PHE A 122 4.24 -7.17 20.11
C PHE A 122 3.66 -5.89 20.70
N PHE A 123 3.09 -5.02 19.86
CA PHE A 123 2.55 -3.76 20.33
C PHE A 123 1.31 -3.93 21.21
N ARG A 124 0.47 -4.96 20.99
CA ARG A 124 -0.61 -5.29 21.93
C ARG A 124 -0.08 -5.62 23.32
N LYS A 125 1.07 -6.29 23.43
CA LYS A 125 1.73 -6.55 24.71
C LYS A 125 2.31 -5.28 25.32
N LEU A 126 2.96 -4.43 24.51
CA LEU A 126 3.43 -3.13 25.00
C LEU A 126 2.29 -2.27 25.56
N PHE A 127 1.10 -2.25 24.94
CA PHE A 127 -0.07 -1.57 25.50
C PHE A 127 -0.65 -2.21 26.77
N GLN A 128 -0.18 -3.39 27.19
CA GLN A 128 -0.44 -3.89 28.54
C GLN A 128 0.51 -3.27 29.56
N ILE A 129 1.72 -2.85 29.17
CA ILE A 129 2.66 -2.14 30.04
C ILE A 129 2.29 -0.66 30.12
N TYR A 130 2.03 -0.03 28.96
CA TYR A 130 1.59 1.36 28.82
C TYR A 130 0.06 1.43 28.76
N ASP A 131 -0.60 1.04 29.86
CA ASP A 131 -2.08 0.92 29.93
C ASP A 131 -2.81 2.21 30.35
N ARG A 132 -2.07 3.31 30.54
CA ARG A 132 -2.59 4.66 30.81
C ARG A 132 -2.94 5.38 29.51
N PHE A 133 -4.12 5.07 28.96
CA PHE A 133 -4.60 5.67 27.70
C PHE A 133 -4.99 7.16 27.80
N ASP A 134 -4.99 7.75 29.00
CA ASP A 134 -5.08 9.20 29.20
C ASP A 134 -3.73 9.91 28.95
N VAL A 135 -2.66 9.13 28.74
CA VAL A 135 -1.31 9.58 28.42
C VAL A 135 -0.97 9.19 26.99
N ASN A 136 -1.09 10.16 26.08
CA ASN A 136 -0.68 9.98 24.69
C ASN A 136 0.76 10.44 24.49
N TYR A 137 1.73 9.60 24.87
CA TYR A 137 3.14 9.95 24.77
C TYR A 137 3.54 10.29 23.35
N VAL A 138 4.36 11.34 23.23
CA VAL A 138 4.85 11.92 21.98
C VAL A 138 6.35 11.71 21.92
N GLY A 139 6.80 10.99 20.89
CA GLY A 139 8.22 10.81 20.59
C GLY A 139 8.86 12.08 20.04
N GLU A 140 10.18 12.05 19.84
CA GLU A 140 10.94 13.18 19.27
C GLU A 140 10.48 13.59 17.87
N ASP A 141 10.06 12.62 17.06
CA ASP A 141 9.49 12.80 15.73
C ASP A 141 8.01 13.19 15.77
N GLY A 142 7.43 13.39 16.95
CA GLY A 142 6.03 13.69 17.14
C GLY A 142 5.11 12.47 17.05
N TYR A 143 5.60 11.29 16.70
CA TYR A 143 4.77 10.08 16.61
C TYR A 143 4.23 9.73 18.00
N THR A 144 2.96 9.35 18.08
CA THR A 144 2.30 9.15 19.39
C THR A 144 1.74 7.76 19.56
N HIS A 145 1.45 7.37 20.81
CA HIS A 145 0.79 6.10 21.12
C HIS A 145 -0.54 5.94 20.38
N PHE A 146 -1.32 7.03 20.26
CA PHE A 146 -2.55 7.00 19.49
C PHE A 146 -2.32 6.76 18.00
N HIS A 147 -1.27 7.37 17.41
CA HIS A 147 -0.88 7.11 16.03
C HIS A 147 -0.46 5.64 15.84
N ALA A 148 0.32 5.09 16.78
CA ALA A 148 0.73 3.68 16.79
C ALA A 148 -0.46 2.73 16.75
N ALA A 149 -1.44 2.96 17.64
CA ALA A 149 -2.66 2.16 17.71
C ALA A 149 -3.47 2.22 16.40
N CYS A 150 -3.54 3.40 15.76
CA CYS A 150 -4.22 3.58 14.48
C CYS A 150 -3.46 2.89 13.33
N GLU A 151 -2.14 3.05 13.25
CA GLU A 151 -1.32 2.44 12.19
C GLU A 151 -1.33 0.91 12.25
N LEU A 152 -1.39 0.34 13.45
CA LEU A 152 -1.41 -1.12 13.68
C LEU A 152 -2.83 -1.71 13.68
N ASN A 153 -3.87 -0.89 13.44
CA ASN A 153 -5.27 -1.32 13.46
C ASN A 153 -5.70 -1.97 14.79
N LEU A 154 -5.22 -1.44 15.91
CA LEU A 154 -5.54 -1.92 17.25
C LEU A 154 -6.85 -1.27 17.74
N VAL A 155 -7.97 -1.67 17.11
CA VAL A 155 -9.30 -1.05 17.27
C VAL A 155 -9.70 -0.86 18.74
N GLU A 156 -9.50 -1.87 19.59
CA GLU A 156 -9.84 -1.82 21.03
C GLU A 156 -9.00 -0.81 21.81
N ILE A 157 -7.74 -0.59 21.41
CA ILE A 157 -6.85 0.39 22.04
C ILE A 157 -7.19 1.80 21.55
N VAL A 158 -7.47 1.96 20.25
CA VAL A 158 -7.97 3.21 19.68
C VAL A 158 -9.26 3.65 20.37
N GLU A 159 -10.18 2.71 20.62
CA GLU A 159 -11.44 2.98 21.35
C GLU A 159 -11.17 3.58 22.73
N LYS A 160 -10.27 2.98 23.53
CA LYS A 160 -9.92 3.50 24.86
C LYS A 160 -9.36 4.91 24.84
N PHE A 161 -8.47 5.22 23.88
CA PHE A 161 -7.96 6.60 23.71
C PHE A 161 -9.11 7.57 23.42
N LEU A 162 -10.02 7.21 22.50
CA LEU A 162 -11.15 8.05 22.11
C LEU A 162 -12.16 8.25 23.25
N GLU A 163 -12.44 7.20 24.04
CA GLU A 163 -13.30 7.26 25.22
C GLU A 163 -12.76 8.24 26.29
N LEU A 164 -11.44 8.40 26.36
CA LEU A 164 -10.77 9.35 27.25
C LEU A 164 -10.61 10.75 26.64
N GLY A 165 -11.23 11.00 25.48
CA GLY A 165 -11.29 12.32 24.85
C GLY A 165 -10.09 12.67 23.98
N GLN A 166 -9.29 11.69 23.56
CA GLN A 166 -8.25 11.91 22.55
C GLN A 166 -8.88 12.47 21.27
N ASP A 167 -8.32 13.56 20.75
CA ASP A 167 -8.77 14.15 19.49
C ASP A 167 -8.45 13.19 18.32
N PRO A 168 -9.46 12.68 17.57
CA PRO A 168 -9.24 11.82 16.41
C PRO A 168 -8.60 12.56 15.22
N ASN A 169 -8.47 13.89 15.32
CA ASN A 169 -7.84 14.76 14.34
C ASN A 169 -6.44 15.22 14.76
N CYS A 170 -5.86 14.62 15.81
CA CYS A 170 -4.57 15.06 16.31
C CYS A 170 -3.52 15.06 15.20
N GLN A 171 -2.80 16.18 15.09
CA GLN A 171 -1.73 16.34 14.12
C GLN A 171 -0.39 16.05 14.80
N SER A 172 0.50 15.45 14.02
CA SER A 172 1.88 15.21 14.36
C SER A 172 2.75 15.64 13.16
N TYR A 173 4.07 15.49 13.24
CA TYR A 173 4.89 15.48 12.03
C TYR A 173 4.57 14.28 11.12
N CYS A 174 3.79 13.32 11.62
CA CYS A 174 3.27 12.14 10.94
C CYS A 174 1.89 12.37 10.29
N LEU A 175 1.35 11.34 9.64
CA LEU A 175 0.01 11.37 9.05
C LEU A 175 -1.09 11.42 10.13
N PRO A 176 -2.19 12.16 9.93
CA PRO A 176 -3.32 12.14 10.86
C PRO A 176 -3.92 10.73 11.03
N PRO A 177 -4.61 10.44 12.14
CA PRO A 177 -5.14 9.10 12.45
C PRO A 177 -6.00 8.48 11.33
N LEU A 178 -6.88 9.28 10.72
CA LEU A 178 -7.74 8.80 9.63
C LEU A 178 -6.94 8.45 8.37
N HIS A 179 -5.84 9.15 8.08
CA HIS A 179 -4.94 8.82 6.97
C HIS A 179 -4.25 7.48 7.21
N LEU A 180 -3.74 7.25 8.43
CA LEU A 180 -3.15 5.96 8.84
C LEU A 180 -4.16 4.81 8.71
N ALA A 181 -5.42 5.05 9.09
CA ALA A 181 -6.48 4.06 8.93
C ALA A 181 -6.77 3.72 7.45
N THR A 182 -6.64 4.69 6.54
CA THR A 182 -6.81 4.46 5.10
C THR A 182 -5.59 3.86 4.41
N LEU A 183 -4.40 3.96 5.01
CA LEU A 183 -3.14 3.37 4.54
C LEU A 183 -3.07 1.86 4.87
N ALA A 184 -4.08 1.10 4.45
CA ALA A 184 -4.17 -0.34 4.71
C ALA A 184 -3.10 -1.15 3.95
N ARG A 185 -2.12 -1.71 4.68
CA ARG A 185 -1.01 -2.53 4.13
C ARG A 185 -1.38 -3.99 3.83
N SER A 186 -2.18 -4.61 4.68
CA SER A 186 -2.52 -6.04 4.54
C SER A 186 -4.03 -6.32 4.49
N GLN A 187 -4.85 -5.48 5.14
CA GLN A 187 -6.28 -5.71 5.26
C GLN A 187 -7.05 -4.39 5.40
N VAL A 188 -8.29 -4.41 4.92
CA VAL A 188 -9.22 -3.28 4.98
C VAL A 188 -9.60 -2.98 6.43
N ARG A 189 -9.37 -1.74 6.86
CA ARG A 189 -9.55 -1.30 8.26
C ARG A 189 -10.93 -0.67 8.50
N ARG A 190 -12.00 -1.35 8.08
CA ARG A 190 -13.38 -0.82 8.12
C ARG A 190 -13.79 -0.34 9.52
N ASP A 191 -13.55 -1.16 10.53
CA ASP A 191 -13.98 -0.87 11.90
C ASP A 191 -13.25 0.36 12.46
N LEU A 192 -11.94 0.46 12.21
CA LEU A 192 -11.14 1.61 12.61
C LEU A 192 -11.58 2.89 11.90
N ILE A 193 -11.76 2.87 10.57
CA ILE A 193 -12.23 4.02 9.79
C ILE A 193 -13.58 4.49 10.33
N GLY A 194 -14.54 3.57 10.50
CA GLY A 194 -15.86 3.88 11.05
C GLY A 194 -15.79 4.43 12.47
N MET A 195 -14.93 3.88 13.33
CA MET A 195 -14.74 4.33 14.71
C MET A 195 -14.20 5.75 14.77
N LEU A 196 -13.14 6.06 14.02
CA LEU A 196 -12.57 7.42 13.96
C LEU A 196 -13.60 8.43 13.46
N LEU A 197 -14.33 8.10 12.38
CA LEU A 197 -15.35 8.98 11.81
C LEU A 197 -16.52 9.23 12.77
N ARG A 198 -17.00 8.20 13.49
CA ARG A 198 -18.04 8.33 14.53
C ARG A 198 -17.60 9.23 15.68
N ASN A 199 -16.31 9.20 16.03
CA ASN A 199 -15.73 10.03 17.08
C ASN A 199 -15.33 11.43 16.61
N GLY A 200 -15.62 11.81 15.36
CA GLY A 200 -15.44 13.18 14.88
C GLY A 200 -14.18 13.42 14.05
N ALA A 201 -13.51 12.38 13.56
CA ALA A 201 -12.47 12.53 12.55
C ALA A 201 -13.03 13.25 11.31
N ASN A 202 -12.31 14.24 10.82
CA ASN A 202 -12.66 15.00 9.63
C ASN A 202 -12.13 14.25 8.39
N PRO A 203 -13.01 13.75 7.49
CA PRO A 203 -12.57 13.04 6.28
C PRO A 203 -11.83 13.92 5.27
N ASN A 204 -11.84 15.24 5.48
CA ASN A 204 -11.18 16.22 4.61
C ASN A 204 -9.97 16.87 5.29
N MET A 205 -9.54 16.36 6.45
CA MET A 205 -8.35 16.89 7.10
C MET A 205 -7.15 16.73 6.16
N ALA A 206 -6.43 17.82 5.93
CA ALA A 206 -5.18 17.81 5.20
C ALA A 206 -4.04 17.49 6.17
N GLY A 207 -3.15 16.58 5.77
CA GLY A 207 -1.87 16.35 6.42
C GLY A 207 -0.83 17.40 6.03
N LYS A 208 0.44 17.14 6.34
CA LYS A 208 1.56 18.07 6.15
C LYS A 208 1.78 18.52 4.69
N ASP A 209 1.45 17.67 3.72
CA ASP A 209 1.59 17.98 2.28
C ASP A 209 0.28 18.37 1.60
N GLY A 210 -0.73 18.77 2.36
CA GLY A 210 -2.07 19.04 1.84
C GLY A 210 -2.86 17.78 1.50
N MET A 211 -2.27 16.60 1.64
CA MET A 211 -2.89 15.32 1.33
C MET A 211 -4.05 15.03 2.30
N THR A 212 -5.23 14.75 1.75
CA THR A 212 -6.39 14.22 2.48
C THR A 212 -6.32 12.68 2.56
N PRO A 213 -7.18 12.00 3.33
CA PRO A 213 -7.24 10.53 3.32
C PRO A 213 -7.42 9.94 1.90
N LEU A 214 -8.19 10.62 1.04
CA LEU A 214 -8.32 10.24 -0.36
C LEU A 214 -7.02 10.28 -1.18
N HIS A 215 -6.04 11.10 -0.79
CA HIS A 215 -4.72 11.12 -1.43
C HIS A 215 -3.80 10.02 -0.91
N VAL A 216 -3.97 9.58 0.33
CA VAL A 216 -3.06 8.60 0.96
C VAL A 216 -3.38 7.17 0.55
N ILE A 217 -4.63 6.86 0.17
CA ILE A 217 -5.06 5.52 -0.27
C ILE A 217 -4.17 4.92 -1.37
N TRP A 218 -3.58 5.75 -2.22
CA TRP A 218 -2.77 5.32 -3.36
C TRP A 218 -1.38 4.84 -2.99
N GLN A 219 -0.86 5.26 -1.83
CA GLN A 219 0.49 4.93 -1.37
C GLN A 219 0.65 3.44 -0.99
N ASN A 220 -0.42 2.64 -1.09
CA ASN A 220 -0.40 1.21 -0.82
C ASN A 220 -0.81 0.39 -2.05
N ASN A 221 -0.27 -0.82 -2.23
CA ASN A 221 -0.50 -1.63 -3.42
C ASN A 221 -1.63 -2.66 -3.27
N CYS A 222 -1.83 -3.23 -2.08
CA CYS A 222 -2.63 -4.47 -1.96
C CYS A 222 -4.15 -4.26 -1.91
N CYS A 223 -4.63 -3.09 -1.50
CA CYS A 223 -6.05 -2.91 -1.16
C CYS A 223 -6.67 -1.55 -1.60
N ARG A 224 -6.09 -0.83 -2.57
CA ARG A 224 -6.52 0.54 -2.94
C ARG A 224 -8.04 0.67 -3.16
N LEU A 225 -8.63 -0.21 -3.97
CA LEU A 225 -10.06 -0.18 -4.29
C LEU A 225 -10.91 -0.40 -3.04
N LEU A 226 -10.62 -1.44 -2.27
CA LEU A 226 -11.38 -1.76 -1.06
C LEU A 226 -11.24 -0.69 0.03
N SER A 227 -10.05 -0.08 0.17
CA SER A 227 -9.80 1.04 1.07
C SER A 227 -10.62 2.27 0.65
N LEU A 228 -10.65 2.59 -0.64
CA LEU A 228 -11.45 3.69 -1.18
C LEU A 228 -12.95 3.47 -0.98
N GLU A 229 -13.47 2.31 -1.38
CA GLU A 229 -14.88 1.94 -1.17
C GLU A 229 -15.25 2.03 0.31
N THR A 230 -14.44 1.43 1.17
CA THR A 230 -14.70 1.40 2.61
C THR A 230 -14.68 2.80 3.20
N PHE A 231 -13.74 3.65 2.80
CA PHE A 231 -13.68 5.04 3.26
C PHE A 231 -14.92 5.83 2.82
N LEU A 232 -15.28 5.78 1.54
CA LEU A 232 -16.43 6.51 0.99
C LEU A 232 -17.76 6.03 1.61
N ILE A 233 -17.95 4.71 1.72
CA ILE A 233 -19.13 4.12 2.37
C ILE A 233 -19.18 4.53 3.84
N SER A 234 -18.07 4.41 4.59
CA SER A 234 -18.04 4.78 6.01
C SER A 234 -18.36 6.26 6.21
N CYS A 235 -17.84 7.15 5.35
CA CYS A 235 -18.18 8.58 5.39
C CYS A 235 -19.67 8.82 5.15
N LYS A 236 -20.25 8.13 4.15
CA LYS A 236 -21.68 8.21 3.86
C LYS A 236 -22.53 7.71 5.03
N ASP A 237 -22.15 6.59 5.64
CA ASP A 237 -22.87 5.97 6.75
C ASP A 237 -22.92 6.88 7.99
N VAL A 238 -21.83 7.61 8.27
CA VAL A 238 -21.79 8.59 9.37
C VAL A 238 -22.26 9.99 8.97
N GLY A 239 -22.75 10.19 7.74
CA GLY A 239 -23.24 11.48 7.25
C GLY A 239 -22.15 12.56 7.09
N ARG A 240 -20.91 12.17 6.83
CA ARG A 240 -19.78 13.09 6.60
C ARG A 240 -19.56 13.31 5.10
N ALA A 241 -19.60 14.58 4.68
CA ALA A 241 -19.30 14.95 3.30
C ALA A 241 -17.79 14.86 3.01
N VAL A 242 -17.45 14.23 1.89
CA VAL A 242 -16.07 14.09 1.40
C VAL A 242 -15.82 15.09 0.27
N GLN A 243 -14.73 15.85 0.37
CA GLN A 243 -14.24 16.74 -0.68
C GLN A 243 -13.42 15.91 -1.67
N VAL A 244 -14.12 15.34 -2.67
CA VAL A 244 -13.53 14.41 -3.64
C VAL A 244 -12.45 15.08 -4.49
N ASP A 245 -12.59 16.37 -4.78
CA ASP A 245 -11.63 17.17 -5.56
C ASP A 245 -10.71 18.04 -4.69
N ALA A 246 -10.49 17.65 -3.43
CA ALA A 246 -9.48 18.32 -2.59
C ALA A 246 -8.12 18.34 -3.31
N ARG A 247 -7.35 19.41 -3.13
CA ARG A 247 -6.02 19.54 -3.74
C ARG A 247 -4.94 19.48 -2.68
N ASP A 248 -3.91 18.67 -2.94
CA ASP A 248 -2.69 18.67 -2.14
C ASP A 248 -1.81 19.91 -2.43
N HIS A 249 -0.65 20.02 -1.78
CA HIS A 249 0.28 21.14 -1.97
C HIS A 249 0.89 21.21 -3.38
N LEU A 250 0.82 20.12 -4.15
CA LEU A 250 1.22 20.07 -5.56
C LEU A 250 0.04 20.39 -6.50
N GLY A 251 -1.13 20.71 -5.95
CA GLY A 251 -2.33 21.03 -6.71
C GLY A 251 -3.03 19.80 -7.30
N ARG A 252 -2.63 18.59 -6.89
CA ARG A 252 -3.16 17.32 -7.42
C ARG A 252 -4.44 16.97 -6.69
N THR A 253 -5.39 16.38 -7.42
CA THR A 253 -6.62 15.78 -6.89
C THR A 253 -6.46 14.28 -6.67
N PRO A 254 -7.29 13.64 -5.83
CA PRO A 254 -7.32 12.19 -5.69
C PRO A 254 -7.55 11.46 -7.02
N LEU A 255 -8.33 12.04 -7.94
CA LEU A 255 -8.54 11.49 -9.28
C LEU A 255 -7.24 11.46 -10.08
N GLN A 256 -6.44 12.53 -10.03
CA GLN A 256 -5.13 12.56 -10.70
C GLN A 256 -4.16 11.54 -10.12
N CYS A 257 -4.17 11.33 -8.80
CA CYS A 257 -3.40 10.26 -8.20
C CYS A 257 -3.90 8.88 -8.69
N ALA A 258 -5.21 8.60 -8.68
CA ALA A 258 -5.75 7.33 -9.17
C ALA A 258 -5.35 7.02 -10.63
N VAL A 259 -5.28 8.05 -11.48
CA VAL A 259 -4.81 7.96 -12.87
C VAL A 259 -3.32 7.66 -12.93
N ALA A 260 -2.50 8.35 -12.12
CA ALA A 260 -1.04 8.16 -12.08
C ALA A 260 -0.65 6.76 -11.58
N TYR A 261 -1.44 6.21 -10.64
CA TYR A 261 -1.31 4.85 -10.13
C TYR A 261 -2.01 3.80 -11.00
N VAL A 262 -2.52 4.19 -12.18
CA VAL A 262 -3.13 3.30 -13.18
C VAL A 262 -4.22 2.41 -12.57
N SER A 263 -5.11 3.02 -11.78
CA SER A 263 -6.14 2.32 -10.99
C SER A 263 -7.55 2.59 -11.56
N PRO A 264 -7.97 1.89 -12.64
CA PRO A 264 -9.19 2.22 -13.40
C PRO A 264 -10.48 2.13 -12.58
N TYR A 265 -10.61 1.15 -11.69
CA TYR A 265 -11.80 1.02 -10.84
C TYR A 265 -11.89 2.15 -9.82
N CYS A 266 -10.75 2.60 -9.30
CA CYS A 266 -10.71 3.74 -8.39
C CYS A 266 -11.04 5.04 -9.12
N VAL A 267 -10.59 5.18 -10.38
CA VAL A 267 -10.99 6.28 -11.26
C VAL A 267 -12.51 6.28 -11.45
N ASP A 268 -13.10 5.15 -11.81
CA ASP A 268 -14.55 5.00 -11.96
C ASP A 268 -15.28 5.38 -10.67
N LEU A 269 -14.83 4.86 -9.53
CA LEU A 269 -15.46 5.09 -8.23
C LEU A 269 -15.38 6.56 -7.80
N LEU A 270 -14.25 7.25 -8.02
CA LEU A 270 -14.12 8.67 -7.73
C LEU A 270 -15.06 9.51 -8.62
N LEU A 271 -15.13 9.17 -9.91
CA LEU A 271 -16.02 9.86 -10.84
C LEU A 271 -17.50 9.62 -10.50
N ASP A 272 -17.86 8.41 -10.09
CA ASP A 272 -19.22 8.08 -9.63
C ASP A 272 -19.57 8.78 -8.31
N ASN A 273 -18.56 9.18 -7.52
CA ASN A 273 -18.71 9.99 -6.31
C ASN A 273 -18.50 11.50 -6.57
N GLY A 274 -18.52 11.93 -7.82
CA GLY A 274 -18.59 13.35 -8.19
C GLY A 274 -17.26 14.05 -8.39
N ALA A 275 -16.16 13.32 -8.62
CA ALA A 275 -14.90 13.93 -9.06
C ALA A 275 -15.10 14.71 -10.37
N ASP A 276 -14.68 15.97 -10.40
CA ASP A 276 -14.91 16.86 -11.53
C ASP A 276 -13.85 16.72 -12.63
N LEU A 277 -14.31 16.49 -13.85
CA LEU A 277 -13.46 16.43 -15.05
C LEU A 277 -13.22 17.80 -15.69
N SER A 278 -13.95 18.86 -15.30
CA SER A 278 -13.85 20.17 -15.94
C SER A 278 -12.49 20.85 -15.76
N GLN A 279 -11.83 20.57 -14.62
CA GLN A 279 -10.50 21.06 -14.28
C GLN A 279 -9.46 19.93 -14.19
N PHE A 280 -9.81 18.72 -14.62
CA PHE A 280 -8.90 17.59 -14.59
C PHE A 280 -7.79 17.78 -15.62
N THR A 281 -6.54 17.68 -15.17
CA THR A 281 -5.37 17.63 -16.04
C THR A 281 -4.72 16.26 -15.92
N PHE A 282 -4.33 15.67 -17.05
CA PHE A 282 -3.67 14.38 -17.05
C PHE A 282 -2.33 14.47 -16.29
N PRO A 283 -1.99 13.48 -15.44
CA PRO A 283 -0.80 13.60 -14.62
C PRO A 283 0.48 13.51 -15.45
N THR A 284 1.52 14.24 -15.03
CA THR A 284 2.83 14.29 -15.71
C THR A 284 3.62 13.00 -15.56
N VAL A 285 4.59 12.79 -16.45
CA VAL A 285 5.52 11.64 -16.41
C VAL A 285 6.21 11.50 -15.04
N SER A 286 6.77 12.60 -14.50
CA SER A 286 7.43 12.59 -13.19
C SER A 286 6.49 12.15 -12.06
N HIS A 287 5.24 12.62 -12.08
CA HIS A 287 4.25 12.21 -11.09
C HIS A 287 3.89 10.73 -11.21
N CYS A 288 3.78 10.18 -12.41
CA CYS A 288 3.65 8.74 -12.56
C CYS A 288 4.91 8.05 -12.02
N GLU A 289 6.11 8.54 -12.31
CA GLU A 289 7.39 7.94 -11.90
C GLU A 289 7.59 7.86 -10.38
N GLU A 290 7.38 8.95 -9.66
CA GLU A 290 7.44 9.01 -8.17
C GLU A 290 6.66 7.85 -7.53
N ASN A 291 5.58 7.43 -8.20
CA ASN A 291 4.61 6.46 -7.70
C ASN A 291 4.78 5.06 -8.31
N LEU A 292 5.57 4.93 -9.39
CA LEU A 292 5.88 3.68 -10.09
C LEU A 292 7.20 3.04 -9.62
N HIS A 293 8.04 3.76 -8.87
CA HIS A 293 9.31 3.27 -8.32
C HIS A 293 9.18 2.05 -7.37
N TYR A 294 7.97 1.72 -6.89
CA TYR A 294 7.68 0.53 -6.08
C TYR A 294 7.38 -0.74 -6.91
N HIS A 295 7.36 -0.66 -8.23
CA HIS A 295 7.03 -1.78 -9.11
C HIS A 295 8.24 -2.14 -9.99
N GLU A 296 9.02 -3.14 -9.58
CA GLU A 296 10.04 -3.74 -10.47
C GLU A 296 9.46 -4.47 -11.69
N ASN A 297 8.14 -4.57 -11.86
CA ASN A 297 7.56 -5.29 -12.99
C ASN A 297 6.35 -4.56 -13.58
N VAL A 298 6.53 -4.13 -14.83
CA VAL A 298 5.53 -3.93 -15.90
C VAL A 298 4.18 -3.36 -15.46
N ILE A 299 3.94 -2.07 -15.69
CA ILE A 299 2.56 -1.56 -15.76
C ILE A 299 1.91 -2.26 -16.95
N PRO A 300 0.84 -3.05 -16.81
CA PRO A 300 0.17 -3.57 -17.98
C PRO A 300 -0.44 -2.40 -18.74
N TRP A 301 -0.11 -2.23 -20.03
CA TRP A 301 -0.71 -1.19 -20.88
C TRP A 301 -2.24 -1.22 -20.83
N ASP A 302 -2.82 -2.39 -20.58
CA ASP A 302 -4.26 -2.57 -20.37
C ASP A 302 -4.80 -1.67 -19.25
N GLY A 303 -4.04 -1.46 -18.17
CA GLY A 303 -4.40 -0.55 -17.09
C GLY A 303 -4.57 0.90 -17.53
N ILE A 304 -3.58 1.45 -18.26
CA ILE A 304 -3.58 2.84 -18.74
C ILE A 304 -4.73 3.05 -19.73
N SER A 305 -4.89 2.10 -20.63
CA SER A 305 -5.98 2.03 -21.61
C SER A 305 -7.37 2.18 -20.98
N LEU A 306 -7.61 1.53 -19.84
CA LEU A 306 -8.90 1.57 -19.16
C LEU A 306 -9.13 2.86 -18.43
N VAL A 307 -8.09 3.39 -17.80
CA VAL A 307 -8.17 4.71 -17.17
C VAL A 307 -8.60 5.74 -18.23
N ILE A 308 -7.96 5.71 -19.40
CA ILE A 308 -8.33 6.58 -20.53
C ILE A 308 -9.78 6.30 -20.96
N GLY A 309 -10.15 5.04 -21.21
CA GLY A 309 -11.50 4.68 -21.62
C GLY A 309 -12.57 5.10 -20.62
N GLY A 310 -12.31 4.97 -19.32
CA GLY A 310 -13.18 5.37 -18.23
C GLY A 310 -13.37 6.89 -18.13
N LEU A 311 -12.29 7.65 -18.33
CA LEU A 311 -12.31 9.11 -18.43
C LEU A 311 -13.12 9.57 -19.66
N GLU A 312 -12.85 8.99 -20.84
CA GLU A 312 -13.53 9.35 -22.09
C GLU A 312 -15.02 9.04 -22.07
N LYS A 313 -15.40 7.89 -21.50
CA LYS A 313 -16.81 7.53 -21.27
C LYS A 313 -17.55 8.58 -20.45
N ARG A 314 -16.85 9.31 -19.59
CA ARG A 314 -17.40 10.39 -18.75
C ARG A 314 -17.13 11.80 -19.32
N GLY A 315 -16.74 11.88 -20.60
CA GLY A 315 -16.67 13.13 -21.34
C GLY A 315 -15.30 13.82 -21.32
N TYR A 316 -14.27 13.21 -20.72
CA TYR A 316 -12.91 13.70 -20.85
C TYR A 316 -12.45 13.58 -22.31
N LYS A 317 -11.80 14.63 -22.81
CA LYS A 317 -11.15 14.61 -24.11
C LYS A 317 -9.66 14.66 -23.89
N LEU A 318 -8.97 13.70 -24.46
CA LEU A 318 -7.54 13.60 -24.30
C LEU A 318 -6.84 14.73 -25.06
N ASP A 319 -6.11 15.57 -24.31
CA ASP A 319 -5.36 16.68 -24.88
C ASP A 319 -3.93 16.28 -25.30
N GLU A 320 -3.21 17.23 -25.90
CA GLU A 320 -1.84 17.02 -26.39
C GLU A 320 -0.85 16.67 -25.27
N ASN A 321 -1.00 17.27 -24.08
CA ASN A 321 -0.11 17.00 -22.95
C ASN A 321 -0.31 15.59 -22.38
N ALA A 322 -1.57 15.16 -22.27
CA ALA A 322 -1.92 13.79 -21.90
C ALA A 322 -1.33 12.80 -22.91
N TYR A 323 -1.44 13.11 -24.20
CA TYR A 323 -0.87 12.30 -25.27
C TYR A 323 0.66 12.15 -25.13
N LEU A 324 1.37 13.27 -24.96
CA LEU A 324 2.82 13.29 -24.78
C LEU A 324 3.26 12.51 -23.53
N THR A 325 2.52 12.65 -22.43
CA THR A 325 2.82 11.94 -21.18
C THR A 325 2.67 10.43 -21.35
N ILE A 326 1.55 9.97 -21.91
CA ILE A 326 1.31 8.54 -22.14
C ILE A 326 2.39 7.97 -23.06
N ARG A 327 2.72 8.70 -24.13
CA ARG A 327 3.78 8.31 -25.07
C ARG A 327 5.15 8.21 -24.40
N ALA A 328 5.50 9.15 -23.52
CA ALA A 328 6.75 9.09 -22.77
C ALA A 328 6.80 7.88 -21.82
N LEU A 329 5.71 7.59 -21.10
CA LEU A 329 5.59 6.41 -20.23
C LEU A 329 5.76 5.11 -21.04
N PHE A 330 5.17 5.04 -22.24
CA PHE A 330 5.34 3.92 -23.15
C PHE A 330 6.79 3.66 -23.55
N ILE A 331 7.48 4.70 -24.01
CA ILE A 331 8.88 4.60 -24.46
C ILE A 331 9.76 4.17 -23.29
N LYS A 332 9.56 4.78 -22.12
CA LYS A 332 10.40 4.56 -20.93
C LYS A 332 10.25 3.15 -20.35
N TYR A 333 9.01 2.67 -20.17
CA TYR A 333 8.75 1.38 -19.52
C TYR A 333 8.61 0.20 -20.47
N LYS A 334 8.78 0.42 -21.79
CA LYS A 334 8.68 -0.64 -22.82
C LYS A 334 7.42 -1.50 -22.65
N LEU A 335 6.29 -0.87 -22.32
CA LEU A 335 5.03 -1.50 -21.85
C LEU A 335 4.40 -2.55 -22.80
N LEU A 336 4.98 -2.77 -23.97
CA LEU A 336 4.52 -3.70 -25.00
C LEU A 336 5.60 -4.73 -25.41
N SER A 337 6.76 -4.79 -24.75
CA SER A 337 7.85 -5.71 -25.12
C SER A 337 7.59 -7.19 -24.83
N TYR A 338 6.43 -7.55 -24.27
CA TYR A 338 6.08 -8.94 -23.94
C TYR A 338 5.15 -9.61 -24.96
N ALA A 339 4.63 -8.88 -25.96
CA ALA A 339 3.76 -9.48 -26.97
C ALA A 339 4.55 -10.18 -28.09
N SER A 340 5.48 -11.08 -27.75
CA SER A 340 6.06 -11.98 -28.75
C SER A 340 5.07 -13.14 -28.99
N SER A 341 4.20 -12.98 -29.99
CA SER A 341 3.26 -14.01 -30.47
C SER A 341 3.91 -15.37 -30.79
N THR A 342 5.24 -15.41 -30.87
CA THR A 342 6.07 -16.60 -31.06
C THR A 342 5.94 -17.64 -29.94
N SER A 343 5.67 -17.26 -28.68
CA SER A 343 5.57 -18.23 -27.57
C SER A 343 4.28 -19.06 -27.64
N LEU A 344 3.13 -18.39 -27.86
CA LEU A 344 1.80 -19.02 -27.92
C LEU A 344 1.66 -20.06 -29.05
N HIS A 345 2.22 -19.77 -30.23
CA HIS A 345 2.20 -20.72 -31.36
C HIS A 345 3.00 -22.01 -31.09
N GLN A 346 4.00 -21.95 -30.20
CA GLN A 346 4.72 -23.13 -29.73
C GLN A 346 3.90 -23.85 -28.66
N SER A 347 3.28 -23.12 -27.72
CA SER A 347 2.42 -23.68 -26.67
C SER A 347 1.14 -24.34 -27.18
N LEU A 348 0.55 -23.86 -28.28
CA LEU A 348 -0.60 -24.52 -28.94
C LEU A 348 -0.26 -25.89 -29.56
N ARG A 349 1.03 -26.26 -29.62
CA ARG A 349 1.48 -27.60 -30.04
C ARG A 349 1.62 -28.57 -28.86
N ASP A 350 1.51 -28.07 -27.63
CA ASP A 350 1.54 -28.86 -26.41
C ASP A 350 0.12 -29.38 -26.08
N GLU A 351 -0.04 -30.70 -26.07
CA GLU A 351 -1.31 -31.37 -25.79
C GLU A 351 -1.80 -31.18 -24.35
N GLU A 352 -0.90 -30.91 -23.40
CA GLU A 352 -1.25 -30.59 -22.02
C GLU A 352 -1.82 -29.17 -21.93
N PHE A 353 -1.16 -28.20 -22.55
CA PHE A 353 -1.63 -26.81 -22.66
C PHE A 353 -3.00 -26.70 -23.33
N VAL A 354 -3.20 -27.39 -24.46
CA VAL A 354 -4.50 -27.37 -25.18
C VAL A 354 -5.62 -27.98 -24.34
N ARG A 355 -5.33 -29.02 -23.56
CA ARG A 355 -6.31 -29.67 -22.70
C ARG A 355 -6.76 -28.77 -21.55
N ASP A 356 -5.82 -28.06 -20.94
CA ASP A 356 -6.10 -27.22 -19.77
C ASP A 356 -6.78 -25.91 -20.18
N THR A 357 -6.38 -25.30 -21.29
CA THR A 357 -7.05 -24.11 -21.84
C THR A 357 -8.47 -24.38 -22.34
N LYS A 358 -8.79 -25.63 -22.77
CA LYS A 358 -10.17 -26.04 -23.09
C LYS A 358 -11.07 -26.23 -21.88
N LYS A 359 -10.49 -26.56 -20.71
CA LYS A 359 -11.25 -26.68 -19.45
C LYS A 359 -11.49 -25.32 -18.81
N LEU A 360 -10.61 -24.36 -19.07
CA LEU A 360 -10.68 -23.02 -18.53
C LEU A 360 -11.78 -22.22 -19.23
N MET A 361 -12.99 -22.30 -18.71
CA MET A 361 -14.16 -21.58 -19.24
C MET A 361 -14.15 -20.14 -18.73
N TRP A 362 -14.11 -19.17 -19.63
CA TRP A 362 -14.18 -17.76 -19.23
C TRP A 362 -15.62 -17.23 -19.18
N ASN A 363 -16.54 -17.87 -19.91
CA ASN A 363 -17.99 -17.66 -19.75
C ASN A 363 -18.76 -18.97 -19.96
N SER A 364 -20.10 -18.92 -19.92
CA SER A 364 -20.97 -20.10 -20.05
C SER A 364 -20.92 -20.82 -21.41
N SER A 365 -20.19 -20.29 -22.40
CA SER A 365 -20.26 -20.72 -23.79
C SER A 365 -18.91 -20.78 -24.51
N LEU A 366 -17.84 -20.20 -23.97
CA LEU A 366 -16.53 -20.11 -24.61
C LEU A 366 -15.42 -20.48 -23.61
N SER A 367 -14.55 -21.39 -24.03
CA SER A 367 -13.30 -21.68 -23.33
C SER A 367 -12.22 -20.65 -23.66
N PHE A 368 -11.18 -20.58 -22.85
CA PHE A 368 -10.00 -19.78 -23.15
C PHE A 368 -9.33 -20.26 -24.44
N TYR A 369 -9.34 -21.56 -24.72
CA TYR A 369 -8.90 -22.09 -26.02
C TYR A 369 -9.71 -21.51 -27.18
N ASP A 370 -11.04 -21.44 -27.07
CA ASP A 370 -11.88 -20.87 -28.12
C ASP A 370 -11.60 -19.38 -28.32
N LEU A 371 -11.35 -18.65 -27.22
CA LEU A 371 -10.97 -17.24 -27.26
C LEU A 371 -9.65 -17.02 -28.01
N ILE A 372 -8.65 -17.88 -27.79
CA ILE A 372 -7.35 -17.84 -28.48
C ILE A 372 -7.49 -18.09 -30.00
N GLN A 373 -8.47 -18.90 -30.41
CA GLN A 373 -8.70 -19.17 -31.84
C GLN A 373 -9.40 -18.02 -32.58
N LEU A 374 -10.02 -17.08 -31.87
CA LEU A 374 -10.65 -15.92 -32.49
C LEU A 374 -9.59 -14.98 -33.07
N SER A 375 -9.95 -14.29 -34.16
CA SER A 375 -9.13 -13.15 -34.56
C SER A 375 -9.09 -12.14 -33.41
N PRO A 376 -8.00 -11.41 -33.20
CA PRO A 376 -7.92 -10.49 -32.06
C PRO A 376 -9.04 -9.42 -32.03
N LYS A 377 -9.61 -9.08 -33.20
CA LYS A 377 -10.76 -8.17 -33.33
C LYS A 377 -12.07 -8.81 -32.89
N GLU A 378 -12.25 -10.10 -33.12
CA GLU A 378 -13.42 -10.86 -32.66
C GLU A 378 -13.30 -11.18 -31.17
N ALA A 379 -12.11 -11.57 -30.72
CA ALA A 379 -11.79 -11.78 -29.31
C ALA A 379 -12.08 -10.51 -28.50
N ALA A 380 -11.59 -9.34 -28.94
CA ALA A 380 -11.80 -8.06 -28.26
C ALA A 380 -13.27 -7.60 -28.22
N LYS A 381 -14.17 -8.16 -29.06
CA LYS A 381 -15.61 -7.85 -29.00
C LYS A 381 -16.32 -8.64 -27.90
N VAL A 382 -15.89 -9.87 -27.67
CA VAL A 382 -16.53 -10.79 -26.73
C VAL A 382 -15.85 -10.77 -25.37
N PHE A 383 -14.55 -10.49 -25.33
CA PHE A 383 -13.74 -10.50 -24.12
C PHE A 383 -13.31 -9.08 -23.74
N THR A 384 -13.81 -8.60 -22.60
CA THR A 384 -13.52 -7.27 -22.09
C THR A 384 -12.42 -7.32 -21.03
N PHE A 385 -11.84 -6.17 -20.65
CA PHE A 385 -10.90 -6.16 -19.52
C PHE A 385 -11.58 -6.49 -18.19
N THR A 386 -12.86 -6.14 -18.01
CA THR A 386 -13.61 -6.57 -16.82
C THR A 386 -13.66 -8.09 -16.74
N ASP A 387 -13.73 -8.76 -17.89
CA ASP A 387 -13.61 -10.22 -17.96
C ASP A 387 -12.18 -10.66 -17.68
N TYR A 388 -11.14 -9.98 -18.20
CA TYR A 388 -9.73 -10.24 -17.87
C TYR A 388 -9.48 -10.25 -16.36
N VAL A 389 -9.81 -9.17 -15.65
CA VAL A 389 -9.55 -9.07 -14.20
C VAL A 389 -10.32 -10.12 -13.41
N ARG A 390 -11.62 -10.30 -13.71
CA ARG A 390 -12.42 -11.35 -13.06
C ARG A 390 -11.87 -12.74 -13.28
N PHE A 391 -11.31 -12.96 -14.46
CA PHE A 391 -10.73 -14.23 -14.85
C PHE A 391 -9.36 -14.44 -14.19
N THR A 392 -8.47 -13.44 -14.19
CA THR A 392 -7.17 -13.50 -13.53
C THR A 392 -7.26 -13.57 -12.02
N ASP A 393 -8.28 -12.94 -11.41
CA ASP A 393 -8.56 -12.99 -9.98
C ASP A 393 -9.28 -14.29 -9.54
N SER A 394 -9.65 -15.17 -10.48
CA SER A 394 -10.34 -16.42 -10.15
C SER A 394 -9.39 -17.48 -9.60
N GLU A 395 -9.82 -18.23 -8.57
CA GLU A 395 -9.02 -19.36 -8.06
C GLU A 395 -8.71 -20.43 -9.12
N GLU A 396 -9.58 -20.54 -10.14
CA GLU A 396 -9.41 -21.50 -11.23
C GLU A 396 -8.23 -21.13 -12.15
N TYR A 397 -7.95 -19.82 -12.30
CA TYR A 397 -6.81 -19.29 -13.04
C TYR A 397 -5.48 -19.52 -12.32
N PHE A 398 -5.41 -19.20 -11.02
CA PHE A 398 -4.19 -19.35 -10.21
C PHE A 398 -3.74 -20.81 -10.02
N ARG A 399 -4.64 -21.78 -10.14
CA ARG A 399 -4.29 -23.20 -10.04
C ARG A 399 -3.57 -23.77 -11.27
N GLN A 400 -3.51 -23.05 -12.39
CA GLN A 400 -2.90 -23.57 -13.62
C GLN A 400 -1.45 -23.08 -13.81
N ARG A 401 -0.55 -23.99 -14.21
CA ARG A 401 0.85 -23.68 -14.61
C ARG A 401 0.96 -22.76 -15.83
N THR A 402 -0.16 -22.45 -16.49
CA THR A 402 -0.25 -21.73 -17.78
C THR A 402 -0.46 -20.21 -17.63
N GLY A 403 -0.65 -19.69 -16.41
CA GLY A 403 -1.03 -18.29 -16.14
C GLY A 403 -0.19 -17.25 -16.89
N LEU A 404 1.13 -17.37 -16.88
CA LEU A 404 2.02 -16.41 -17.54
C LEU A 404 1.75 -16.25 -19.06
N PHE A 405 1.45 -17.35 -19.77
CA PHE A 405 1.15 -17.32 -21.21
C PHE A 405 -0.27 -16.85 -21.51
N CYS A 406 -1.20 -17.17 -20.60
CA CYS A 406 -2.58 -16.68 -20.67
C CYS A 406 -2.60 -15.16 -20.50
N ASP A 407 -1.83 -14.62 -19.54
CA ASP A 407 -1.69 -13.19 -19.30
C ASP A 407 -1.18 -12.44 -20.54
N GLU A 408 -0.09 -12.90 -21.17
CA GLU A 408 0.45 -12.27 -22.38
C GLU A 408 -0.60 -12.15 -23.51
N HIS A 409 -1.39 -13.21 -23.74
CA HIS A 409 -2.38 -13.24 -24.81
C HIS A 409 -3.64 -12.43 -24.48
N LEU A 410 -4.13 -12.54 -23.24
CA LEU A 410 -5.28 -11.80 -22.77
C LEU A 410 -5.00 -10.30 -22.75
N CYS A 411 -3.82 -9.90 -22.29
CA CYS A 411 -3.32 -8.53 -22.42
C CYS A 411 -3.33 -8.11 -23.88
N ALA A 412 -2.77 -8.90 -24.81
CA ALA A 412 -2.79 -8.55 -26.24
C ALA A 412 -4.21 -8.39 -26.84
N ILE A 413 -5.19 -9.21 -26.42
CA ILE A 413 -6.60 -9.09 -26.86
C ILE A 413 -7.20 -7.79 -26.34
N VAL A 414 -7.08 -7.53 -25.04
CA VAL A 414 -7.65 -6.34 -24.42
C VAL A 414 -6.99 -5.08 -24.96
N SER A 415 -5.66 -5.09 -25.03
CA SER A 415 -4.83 -4.05 -25.61
C SER A 415 -5.30 -3.68 -27.00
N ARG A 416 -5.76 -4.59 -27.87
CA ARG A 416 -6.23 -4.21 -29.22
C ARG A 416 -7.53 -3.43 -29.27
N ARG A 417 -8.35 -3.46 -28.21
CA ARG A 417 -9.54 -2.61 -28.11
C ARG A 417 -9.17 -1.17 -27.76
N PHE A 418 -8.04 -0.99 -27.09
CA PHE A 418 -7.64 0.27 -26.47
C PHE A 418 -6.29 0.83 -26.93
N ILE A 419 -5.47 0.08 -27.68
CA ILE A 419 -4.48 0.56 -28.64
C ILE A 419 -5.30 0.91 -29.86
N PRO A 420 -5.75 2.15 -29.97
CA PRO A 420 -6.46 2.59 -31.12
C PRO A 420 -5.39 2.91 -32.16
N SER A 421 -5.66 2.53 -33.40
CA SER A 421 -5.17 3.25 -34.56
C SER A 421 -4.93 4.74 -34.27
N ARG A 422 -5.84 5.47 -33.60
CA ARG A 422 -5.66 6.89 -33.15
C ARG A 422 -4.33 7.27 -32.48
N TRP A 423 -3.69 6.42 -31.68
CA TRP A 423 -2.49 6.82 -30.92
C TRP A 423 -1.21 6.62 -31.73
N ALA A 424 -1.25 5.64 -32.63
CA ALA A 424 -0.27 5.47 -33.68
C ALA A 424 -0.59 6.36 -34.90
N VAL A 425 -1.82 6.89 -35.06
CA VAL A 425 -2.24 7.73 -36.20
C VAL A 425 -1.36 8.94 -36.28
N TYR A 426 -1.22 9.73 -35.22
CA TYR A 426 -0.40 10.94 -35.30
C TYR A 426 1.08 10.62 -35.54
N PRO A 427 1.72 9.70 -34.79
CA PRO A 427 3.08 9.26 -35.10
C PRO A 427 3.26 8.73 -36.52
N PHE A 428 2.30 7.93 -37.00
CA PHE A 428 2.34 7.37 -38.35
C PHE A 428 2.14 8.47 -39.39
N TRP A 429 1.21 9.38 -39.15
CA TRP A 429 0.90 10.51 -40.00
C TRP A 429 2.11 11.46 -40.11
N ASP A 430 2.79 11.70 -39.00
CA ASP A 430 4.08 12.41 -38.93
C ASP A 430 5.17 11.65 -39.72
N LEU A 431 5.32 10.33 -39.51
CA LEU A 431 6.30 9.49 -40.22
C LEU A 431 6.10 9.49 -41.73
N ILE A 432 4.85 9.56 -42.19
CA ILE A 432 4.54 9.66 -43.62
C ILE A 432 4.46 11.11 -44.11
N HIS A 433 4.82 12.09 -43.29
CA HIS A 433 4.77 13.52 -43.60
C HIS A 433 3.39 13.98 -44.11
N TYR A 434 2.34 13.59 -43.39
CA TYR A 434 0.96 14.02 -43.63
C TYR A 434 0.40 13.65 -45.01
N ARG A 435 0.99 12.66 -45.70
CA ARG A 435 0.68 12.33 -47.11
C ARG A 435 -0.67 11.65 -47.33
N LEU A 436 -1.27 11.08 -46.29
CA LEU A 436 -2.57 10.43 -46.36
C LEU A 436 -3.56 11.12 -45.41
N PRO A 437 -4.87 11.13 -45.72
CA PRO A 437 -5.90 11.53 -44.76
C PRO A 437 -5.85 10.66 -43.48
N ILE A 438 -6.29 11.22 -42.35
CA ILE A 438 -6.30 10.53 -41.05
C ILE A 438 -7.07 9.21 -41.14
N GLU A 439 -8.20 9.21 -41.83
CA GLU A 439 -9.05 8.03 -42.01
C GLU A 439 -8.30 6.90 -42.76
N CYS A 440 -7.46 7.25 -43.74
CA CYS A 440 -6.62 6.28 -44.43
C CYS A 440 -5.48 5.77 -43.53
N CYS A 441 -4.90 6.64 -42.71
CA CYS A 441 -3.93 6.23 -41.69
C CYS A 441 -4.55 5.26 -40.69
N GLU A 442 -5.75 5.52 -40.22
CA GLU A 442 -6.49 4.63 -39.33
C GLU A 442 -6.68 3.24 -39.95
N MET A 443 -7.16 3.19 -41.20
CA MET A 443 -7.32 1.94 -41.95
C MET A 443 -6.02 1.15 -42.09
N ILE A 444 -4.88 1.82 -42.33
CA ILE A 444 -3.58 1.15 -42.43
C ILE A 444 -3.17 0.58 -41.07
N LEU A 445 -3.28 1.40 -40.02
CA LEU A 445 -2.87 1.03 -38.67
C LEU A 445 -3.72 -0.11 -38.09
N GLU A 446 -5.00 -0.22 -38.51
CA GLU A 446 -5.87 -1.34 -38.15
C GLU A 446 -5.33 -2.72 -38.57
N HIS A 447 -4.45 -2.78 -39.57
CA HIS A 447 -3.87 -4.02 -40.08
C HIS A 447 -2.49 -4.35 -39.51
N LEU A 448 -1.91 -3.47 -38.70
CA LEU A 448 -0.59 -3.64 -38.14
C LEU A 448 -0.60 -4.49 -36.85
N SER A 449 0.51 -5.19 -36.59
CA SER A 449 0.65 -5.92 -35.32
C SER A 449 0.84 -4.96 -34.14
N SER A 450 0.59 -5.42 -32.91
CA SER A 450 0.86 -4.62 -31.71
C SER A 450 2.32 -4.15 -31.67
N GLN A 451 3.27 -4.96 -32.16
CA GLN A 451 4.69 -4.60 -32.25
C GLN A 451 4.95 -3.53 -33.32
N ASP A 452 4.26 -3.56 -34.46
CA ASP A 452 4.38 -2.53 -35.49
C ASP A 452 3.84 -1.18 -35.00
N LEU A 453 2.71 -1.21 -34.28
CA LEU A 453 2.13 -0.02 -33.64
C LEU A 453 3.10 0.59 -32.61
N VAL A 454 3.79 -0.25 -31.83
CA VAL A 454 4.88 0.19 -30.92
C VAL A 454 6.01 0.84 -31.69
N ASN A 455 6.49 0.17 -32.74
CA ASN A 455 7.62 0.65 -33.53
C ASN A 455 7.30 2.03 -34.14
N ILE A 456 6.07 2.24 -34.59
CA ILE A 456 5.57 3.52 -35.08
C ILE A 456 5.56 4.60 -33.97
N MET A 457 5.08 4.26 -32.77
CA MET A 457 5.07 5.19 -31.63
C MET A 457 6.49 5.55 -31.15
N VAL A 458 7.43 4.60 -31.20
CA VAL A 458 8.85 4.80 -30.81
C VAL A 458 9.62 5.54 -31.90
N ALA A 459 9.38 5.27 -33.18
CA ALA A 459 10.15 5.85 -34.29
C ALA A 459 10.04 7.37 -34.39
N THR A 460 8.96 7.95 -33.89
CA THR A 460 8.78 9.40 -33.80
C THR A 460 9.43 10.03 -32.57
N GLY A 461 9.92 9.22 -31.61
CA GLY A 461 10.38 9.63 -30.27
C GLY A 461 11.81 10.18 -30.20
N ASN A 462 12.55 10.18 -31.30
CA ASN A 462 13.92 10.69 -31.39
C ASN A 462 14.02 12.14 -31.90
N GLN A 463 13.03 12.98 -31.59
CA GLN A 463 13.19 14.43 -31.70
C GLN A 463 13.24 15.00 -30.29
N ASP A 464 14.44 15.41 -29.88
CA ASP A 464 14.77 16.00 -28.59
C ASP A 464 13.71 17.01 -28.11
N TRP A 465 13.27 16.84 -26.86
CA TRP A 465 12.80 17.92 -25.99
C TRP A 465 13.21 17.63 -24.54
#